data_AF-A0A2E7TCI8-F1
#
_entry.id   AF-A0A2E7TCI8-F1
#
_cell.length_a   1.000
_cell.length_b   1.000
_cell.length_c   1.000
_cell.angle_alpha   90.00
_cell.angle_beta   90.00
_cell.angle_gamma   90.00
#
_symmetry.space_group_name_H-M   'P 1'
#
loop_
_entity.id
_entity.type
_entity.pdbx_description
1 polymer ?
#
loop_
_entity_poly.entity_id
_entity_poly.type
_entity_poly.pdbx_seq_one_letter_code
_entity_poly.pdbx_strand_id
1 'polypeptide(L)'
;MDNAKLLIDSAVNAGCSAVKFQKRTPELCVPENQKGQKRDTPWGTMTYIDYRHKVEFSEAQYSEIDNYCKKKNIAWFASCWDEPSVDLMEQFDLPCYKIPSAALTNDKLVKYIVSQGRPVVLSTGMSTSEEIDHAVSLLNDSNYVICHTTSTYPCPIEEINLRMIQTLRSKFDSPIGYSGHEIGIPTTVVAVALGANLVERHITLDRTMWGTDQAASVQPVGLSNLVRHIRSIEKAMGDGIKQIYDSEQSARTKLRIYNT
;
A
#
# COMPACT_ATOMS: atom_id res chain seq x y z
N MET A 1 -17.23 -1.42 12.40
CA MET A 1 -16.21 -0.78 13.25
C MET A 1 -15.34 -1.81 13.96
N ASP A 2 -15.93 -2.82 14.62
CA ASP A 2 -15.17 -3.84 15.36
C ASP A 2 -14.07 -4.52 14.53
N ASN A 3 -14.41 -4.99 13.32
CA ASN A 3 -13.41 -5.56 12.41
C ASN A 3 -12.28 -4.58 12.06
N ALA A 4 -12.58 -3.28 11.94
CA ALA A 4 -11.56 -2.27 11.66
C ALA A 4 -10.57 -2.14 12.83
N LYS A 5 -11.07 -2.12 14.07
CA LYS A 5 -10.22 -2.08 15.27
C LYS A 5 -9.35 -3.34 15.40
N LEU A 6 -9.91 -4.52 15.12
CA LEU A 6 -9.15 -5.77 15.11
C LEU A 6 -8.05 -5.80 14.03
N LEU A 7 -8.31 -5.20 12.86
CA LEU A 7 -7.30 -5.05 11.80
C LEU A 7 -6.22 -4.05 12.21
N ILE A 8 -6.58 -2.94 12.86
CA ILE A 8 -5.62 -2.00 13.44
C ILE A 8 -4.73 -2.70 14.47
N ASP A 9 -5.33 -3.47 15.39
CA ASP A 9 -4.59 -4.24 16.39
C ASP A 9 -3.63 -5.24 15.74
N SER A 10 -4.07 -5.91 14.67
CA SER A 10 -3.22 -6.83 13.91
C SER A 10 -2.02 -6.13 13.28
N ALA A 11 -2.21 -4.93 12.72
CA ALA A 11 -1.14 -4.12 12.15
C ALA A 11 -0.15 -3.62 13.22
N VAL A 12 -0.66 -3.15 14.38
CA VAL A 12 0.16 -2.74 15.52
C VAL A 12 1.00 -3.91 16.03
N ASN A 13 0.39 -5.07 16.26
CA ASN A 13 1.07 -6.26 16.76
C ASN A 13 2.14 -6.79 15.78
N ALA A 14 1.91 -6.63 14.47
CA ALA A 14 2.88 -6.99 13.45
C ALA A 14 4.05 -6.00 13.33
N GLY A 15 3.94 -4.80 13.91
CA GLY A 15 4.93 -3.73 13.79
C GLY A 15 4.83 -2.93 12.48
N CYS A 16 3.64 -2.83 11.90
CA CYS A 16 3.38 -1.95 10.76
C CYS A 16 3.54 -0.47 11.15
N SER A 17 4.07 0.35 10.23
CA SER A 17 4.25 1.78 10.46
C SER A 17 2.94 2.57 10.40
N ALA A 18 1.98 2.10 9.59
CA ALA A 18 0.71 2.78 9.39
C ALA A 18 -0.40 1.80 8.97
N VAL A 19 -1.65 2.23 9.12
CA VAL A 19 -2.85 1.60 8.55
C VAL A 19 -3.51 2.53 7.54
N LYS A 20 -3.95 1.99 6.41
CA LYS A 20 -4.58 2.77 5.34
C LYS A 20 -6.03 2.39 5.15
N PHE A 21 -6.90 3.39 5.05
CA PHE A 21 -8.31 3.25 4.73
C PHE A 21 -8.61 3.73 3.31
N GLN A 22 -9.85 3.55 2.88
CA GLN A 22 -10.37 4.06 1.61
C GLN A 22 -11.49 5.05 1.95
N LYS A 23 -11.53 6.22 1.34
CA LYS A 23 -12.66 7.16 1.42
C LYS A 23 -13.11 7.53 0.00
N ARG A 24 -14.41 7.42 -0.24
CA ARG A 24 -15.03 7.88 -1.49
C ARG A 24 -16.44 8.42 -1.28
N THR A 25 -16.91 9.23 -2.21
CA THR A 25 -18.30 9.63 -2.37
C THR A 25 -18.93 8.72 -3.43
N PRO A 26 -19.78 7.74 -3.06
CA PRO A 26 -20.29 6.73 -3.99
C PRO A 26 -20.92 7.30 -5.27
N GLU A 27 -21.63 8.42 -5.18
CA GLU A 27 -22.29 9.09 -6.29
C GLU A 27 -21.30 9.56 -7.37
N LEU A 28 -20.10 9.98 -6.95
CA LEU A 28 -19.03 10.48 -7.81
C LEU A 28 -18.15 9.35 -8.34
N CYS A 29 -17.85 8.36 -7.49
CA CYS A 29 -16.84 7.35 -7.81
C CYS A 29 -17.40 6.07 -8.43
N VAL A 30 -18.70 5.83 -8.37
CA VAL A 30 -19.32 4.69 -9.04
C VAL A 30 -19.72 5.09 -10.46
N PRO A 31 -19.17 4.44 -11.49
CA PRO A 31 -19.59 4.69 -12.87
C PRO A 31 -21.09 4.50 -13.05
N GLU A 32 -21.74 5.35 -13.84
CA GLU A 32 -23.20 5.35 -13.99
C GLU A 32 -23.75 3.99 -14.46
N ASN A 33 -23.06 3.35 -15.41
CA ASN A 33 -23.40 2.02 -15.91
C ASN A 33 -23.21 0.87 -14.89
N GLN A 34 -22.57 1.16 -13.75
CA GLN A 34 -22.36 0.20 -12.66
C GLN A 34 -23.39 0.37 -11.54
N LYS A 35 -23.92 1.57 -11.30
CA LYS A 35 -24.77 1.89 -10.14
C LYS A 35 -25.93 0.91 -9.95
N GLY A 36 -26.65 0.61 -11.03
CA GLY A 36 -27.83 -0.26 -11.01
C GLY A 36 -27.55 -1.77 -10.98
N GLN A 37 -26.30 -2.20 -11.19
CA GLN A 37 -25.99 -3.64 -11.24
C GLN A 37 -26.27 -4.31 -9.90
N LYS A 38 -26.92 -5.47 -9.93
CA LYS A 38 -27.24 -6.23 -8.72
C LYS A 38 -26.01 -7.00 -8.25
N ARG A 39 -25.82 -7.04 -6.93
CA ARG A 39 -24.74 -7.75 -6.28
C ARG A 39 -25.26 -8.50 -5.07
N ASP A 40 -24.85 -9.76 -4.94
CA ASP A 40 -25.09 -10.55 -3.74
C ASP A 40 -24.09 -10.16 -2.66
N THR A 41 -24.63 -9.73 -1.52
CA THR A 41 -23.86 -9.27 -0.36
C THR A 41 -24.29 -10.04 0.89
N PRO A 42 -23.53 -9.96 2.00
CA PRO A 42 -23.93 -10.57 3.28
C PRO A 42 -25.23 -9.99 3.85
N TRP A 43 -25.70 -8.86 3.30
CA TRP A 43 -26.92 -8.18 3.72
C TRP A 43 -28.07 -8.34 2.70
N GLY A 44 -27.96 -9.32 1.80
CA GLY A 44 -28.90 -9.57 0.72
C GLY A 44 -28.48 -8.94 -0.61
N THR A 45 -29.25 -9.23 -1.66
CA THR A 45 -29.03 -8.68 -2.99
C THR A 45 -29.43 -7.20 -3.02
N MET A 46 -28.50 -6.33 -3.42
CA MET A 46 -28.73 -4.88 -3.52
C MET A 46 -28.10 -4.31 -4.79
N THR A 47 -28.40 -3.05 -5.12
CA THR A 47 -27.69 -2.40 -6.22
C THR A 47 -26.24 -2.12 -5.82
N TYR A 48 -25.36 -1.97 -6.81
CA TYR A 48 -23.95 -1.72 -6.54
C TYR A 48 -23.77 -0.38 -5.80
N ILE A 49 -24.57 0.64 -6.12
CA ILE A 49 -24.53 1.92 -5.41
C ILE A 49 -24.95 1.77 -3.93
N ASP A 50 -26.03 1.02 -3.63
CA ASP A 50 -26.45 0.75 -2.25
C ASP A 50 -25.36 0.00 -1.47
N TYR A 51 -24.72 -0.97 -2.11
CA TYR A 51 -23.58 -1.69 -1.55
C TYR A 51 -22.44 -0.73 -1.22
N ARG A 52 -22.10 0.20 -2.13
CA ARG A 52 -21.05 1.19 -1.91
C ARG A 52 -21.36 2.11 -0.74
N HIS A 53 -22.60 2.56 -0.58
CA HIS A 53 -23.01 3.32 0.62
C HIS A 53 -22.85 2.52 1.90
N LYS A 54 -23.22 1.23 1.86
CA LYS A 54 -23.22 0.38 3.06
C LYS A 54 -21.82 0.07 3.61
N VAL A 55 -20.81 0.02 2.74
CA VAL A 55 -19.41 -0.24 3.15
C VAL A 55 -18.59 1.01 3.42
N GLU A 56 -19.12 2.18 3.10
CA GLU A 56 -18.42 3.45 3.29
C GLU A 56 -18.52 3.89 4.76
N PHE A 57 -17.39 4.25 5.36
CA PHE A 57 -17.39 4.79 6.72
C PHE A 57 -17.95 6.22 6.73
N SER A 58 -18.70 6.54 7.78
CA SER A 58 -19.13 7.91 8.07
C SER A 58 -18.02 8.74 8.70
N GLU A 59 -18.19 10.06 8.73
CA GLU A 59 -17.28 10.98 9.42
C GLU A 59 -17.05 10.62 10.90
N ALA A 60 -18.13 10.29 11.63
CA ALA A 60 -18.05 9.85 13.02
C ALA A 60 -17.21 8.56 13.16
N GLN A 61 -17.29 7.67 12.18
CA GLN A 61 -16.50 6.44 12.14
C GLN A 61 -15.02 6.71 11.84
N TYR A 62 -14.69 7.68 10.97
CA TYR A 62 -13.30 8.12 10.80
C TYR A 62 -12.75 8.80 12.06
N SER A 63 -13.56 9.60 12.75
CA SER A 63 -13.19 10.16 14.06
C SER A 63 -12.90 9.07 15.09
N GLU A 64 -13.66 7.98 15.07
CA GLU A 64 -13.41 6.82 15.93
C GLU A 64 -12.11 6.08 15.55
N ILE A 65 -11.84 5.92 14.25
CA ILE A 65 -10.60 5.34 13.73
C ILE A 65 -9.40 6.19 14.16
N ASP A 66 -9.46 7.51 13.99
CA ASP A 66 -8.40 8.44 14.34
C ASP A 66 -8.04 8.35 15.83
N ASN A 67 -9.05 8.43 16.71
CA ASN A 67 -8.87 8.28 18.14
C ASN A 67 -8.28 6.92 18.52
N TYR A 68 -8.70 5.84 17.84
CA TYR A 68 -8.18 4.50 18.11
C TYR A 68 -6.71 4.37 17.68
N CYS A 69 -6.35 4.87 16.49
CA CYS A 69 -4.98 4.89 15.98
C CYS A 69 -4.05 5.71 16.88
N LYS A 70 -4.48 6.89 17.34
CA LYS A 70 -3.76 7.72 18.33
C LYS A 70 -3.50 6.96 19.62
N LYS A 71 -4.53 6.29 20.18
CA LYS A 71 -4.39 5.46 21.38
C LYS A 71 -3.41 4.31 21.20
N LYS A 72 -3.33 3.74 19.99
CA LYS A 72 -2.45 2.62 19.64
C LYS A 72 -1.06 3.06 19.18
N ASN A 73 -0.81 4.37 19.07
CA ASN A 73 0.42 4.95 18.57
C ASN A 73 0.82 4.40 17.18
N ILE A 74 -0.14 4.35 16.26
CA ILE A 74 0.08 3.97 14.86
C ILE A 74 -0.45 5.09 13.94
N ALA A 75 0.34 5.44 12.92
CA ALA A 75 -0.11 6.40 11.93
C ALA A 75 -1.26 5.82 11.10
N TRP A 76 -2.14 6.69 10.61
CA TRP A 76 -3.16 6.27 9.66
C TRP A 76 -3.38 7.32 8.58
N PHE A 77 -3.89 6.89 7.44
CA PHE A 77 -4.23 7.76 6.32
C PHE A 77 -5.26 7.07 5.43
N ALA A 78 -5.72 7.76 4.38
CA ALA A 78 -6.70 7.21 3.45
C ALA A 78 -6.30 7.44 1.99
N SER A 79 -6.73 6.51 1.14
CA SER A 79 -6.88 6.75 -0.29
C SER A 79 -8.17 7.54 -0.51
N CYS A 80 -8.04 8.77 -0.98
CA CYS A 80 -9.17 9.62 -1.33
C CYS A 80 -9.47 9.46 -2.83
N TRP A 81 -10.72 9.19 -3.17
CA TRP A 81 -11.15 8.94 -4.56
C TRP A 81 -11.79 10.16 -5.24
N ASP A 82 -12.01 11.24 -4.49
CA ASP A 82 -12.71 12.45 -4.89
C ASP A 82 -12.37 13.60 -3.94
N GLU A 83 -12.61 14.84 -4.36
CA GLU A 83 -12.31 16.05 -3.60
C GLU A 83 -13.06 16.12 -2.25
N PRO A 84 -14.36 15.79 -2.15
CA PRO A 84 -15.04 15.73 -0.85
C PRO A 84 -14.40 14.75 0.14
N SER A 85 -13.81 13.66 -0.37
CA SER A 85 -13.06 12.73 0.46
C SER A 85 -11.76 13.35 1.00
N VAL A 86 -11.08 14.16 0.20
CA VAL A 86 -9.90 14.94 0.63
C VAL A 86 -10.31 15.96 1.69
N ASP A 87 -11.39 16.70 1.46
CA ASP A 87 -11.93 17.70 2.40
C ASP A 87 -12.28 17.08 3.75
N LEU A 88 -12.92 15.91 3.74
CA LEU A 88 -13.22 15.19 4.97
C LEU A 88 -11.95 14.76 5.68
N MET A 89 -10.91 14.33 4.95
CA MET A 89 -9.65 13.90 5.55
C MET A 89 -8.84 15.05 6.16
N GLU A 90 -9.00 16.30 5.69
CA GLU A 90 -8.26 17.47 6.21
C GLU A 90 -8.59 17.82 7.67
N GLN A 91 -9.70 17.31 8.22
CA GLN A 91 -10.00 17.46 9.64
C GLN A 91 -9.05 16.64 10.54
N PHE A 92 -8.27 15.72 9.97
CA PHE A 92 -7.35 14.84 10.69
C PHE A 92 -5.89 15.18 10.37
N ASP A 93 -5.01 14.89 11.33
CA ASP A 93 -3.56 15.07 11.13
C ASP A 93 -2.94 13.84 10.45
N LEU A 94 -3.13 13.75 9.13
CA LEU A 94 -2.65 12.62 8.34
C LEU A 94 -1.22 12.86 7.82
N PRO A 95 -0.36 11.84 7.79
CA PRO A 95 1.03 11.98 7.36
C PRO A 95 1.17 12.15 5.83
N CYS A 96 0.19 11.70 5.05
CA CYS A 96 0.20 11.75 3.59
C CYS A 96 -1.19 11.47 2.99
N TYR A 97 -1.32 11.72 1.70
CA TYR A 97 -2.42 11.22 0.88
C TYR A 97 -1.98 10.06 0.01
N LYS A 98 -2.91 9.11 -0.25
CA LYS A 98 -2.72 8.07 -1.27
C LYS A 98 -3.60 8.35 -2.48
N ILE A 99 -2.99 8.48 -3.65
CA ILE A 99 -3.70 8.45 -4.93
C ILE A 99 -3.79 6.97 -5.37
N PRO A 100 -4.99 6.36 -5.41
CA PRO A 100 -5.15 4.99 -5.87
C PRO A 100 -4.89 4.91 -7.38
N SER A 101 -4.48 3.75 -7.89
CA SER A 101 -4.14 3.60 -9.32
C SER A 101 -5.29 3.99 -10.25
N ALA A 102 -6.53 3.73 -9.84
CA ALA A 102 -7.74 4.10 -10.60
C ALA A 102 -7.95 5.62 -10.75
N ALA A 103 -7.25 6.44 -9.97
CA ALA A 103 -7.34 7.90 -10.00
C ALA A 103 -6.06 8.56 -10.53
N LEU A 104 -5.07 7.79 -11.00
CA LEU A 104 -3.79 8.32 -11.48
C LEU A 104 -3.96 9.34 -12.62
N THR A 105 -4.91 9.08 -13.53
CA THR A 105 -5.22 9.96 -14.67
C THR A 105 -6.29 11.01 -14.37
N ASN A 106 -6.71 11.15 -13.11
CA ASN A 106 -7.65 12.19 -12.70
C ASN A 106 -6.88 13.47 -12.32
N ASP A 107 -6.45 14.23 -13.33
CA ASP A 107 -5.68 15.47 -13.16
C ASP A 107 -6.28 16.43 -12.13
N LYS A 108 -7.61 16.55 -12.11
CA LYS A 108 -8.32 17.46 -11.21
C LYS A 108 -8.10 17.04 -9.76
N LEU A 109 -8.29 15.75 -9.45
CA LEU A 109 -8.08 15.21 -8.12
C LEU A 109 -6.61 15.22 -7.73
N VAL A 110 -5.70 14.86 -8.64
CA VAL A 110 -4.25 14.86 -8.40
C VAL A 110 -3.80 16.27 -7.99
N LYS A 111 -4.15 17.30 -8.76
CA LYS A 111 -3.83 18.70 -8.45
C LYS A 111 -4.46 19.15 -7.14
N TYR A 112 -5.69 18.72 -6.85
CA TYR A 112 -6.38 19.04 -5.60
C TYR A 112 -5.69 18.43 -4.38
N ILE A 113 -5.21 17.19 -4.47
CA ILE A 113 -4.44 16.54 -3.41
C ILE A 113 -3.10 17.25 -3.20
N VAL A 114 -2.41 17.58 -4.29
CA VAL A 114 -1.13 18.31 -4.25
C VAL A 114 -1.30 19.70 -3.61
N SER A 115 -2.41 20.42 -3.88
CA SER A 115 -2.65 21.74 -3.30
C SER A 115 -2.86 21.74 -1.78
N GLN A 116 -3.09 20.58 -1.16
CA GLN A 116 -3.16 20.46 0.30
C GLN A 116 -1.76 20.49 0.96
N GLY A 117 -0.67 20.40 0.18
CA GLY A 117 0.70 20.54 0.69
C GLY A 117 1.23 19.36 1.51
N ARG A 118 0.53 18.23 1.54
CA ARG A 118 0.98 17.00 2.21
C ARG A 118 1.73 16.06 1.26
N PRO A 119 2.61 15.19 1.77
CA PRO A 119 3.24 14.16 0.95
C PRO A 119 2.22 13.25 0.23
N VAL A 120 2.58 12.76 -0.95
CA VAL A 120 1.69 11.96 -1.81
C VAL A 120 2.28 10.58 -2.08
N VAL A 121 1.46 9.54 -1.92
CA VAL A 121 1.80 8.17 -2.33
C VAL A 121 0.97 7.82 -3.57
N LEU A 122 1.59 7.75 -4.74
CA LEU A 122 0.95 7.49 -6.03
C LEU A 122 1.12 6.00 -6.41
N SER A 123 0.05 5.29 -6.76
CA SER A 123 0.16 3.91 -7.30
C SER A 123 -0.04 3.92 -8.80
N THR A 124 0.68 3.06 -9.51
CA THR A 124 0.77 3.10 -10.99
C THR A 124 0.15 1.89 -11.70
N GLY A 125 -0.73 1.15 -11.03
CA GLY A 125 -1.35 -0.02 -11.65
C GLY A 125 -2.38 0.36 -12.72
N MET A 126 -2.50 -0.45 -13.78
CA MET A 126 -3.35 -0.16 -14.95
C MET A 126 -2.87 1.04 -15.78
N SER A 127 -1.64 1.54 -15.56
CA SER A 127 -1.14 2.74 -16.23
C SER A 127 -0.03 2.42 -17.24
N THR A 128 -0.01 3.16 -18.35
CA THR A 128 1.14 3.15 -19.27
C THR A 128 2.29 3.99 -18.72
N SER A 129 3.47 3.91 -19.32
CA SER A 129 4.60 4.76 -18.93
C SER A 129 4.29 6.24 -19.11
N GLU A 130 3.58 6.61 -20.17
CA GLU A 130 3.21 7.99 -20.51
C GLU A 130 2.21 8.56 -19.50
N GLU A 131 1.25 7.75 -19.05
CA GLU A 131 0.31 8.15 -18.00
C GLU A 131 1.02 8.37 -16.66
N ILE A 132 2.00 7.53 -16.33
CA ILE A 132 2.83 7.71 -15.13
C ILE A 132 3.63 9.02 -15.24
N ASP A 133 4.27 9.28 -16.38
CA ASP A 133 5.02 10.52 -16.61
C ASP A 133 4.15 11.75 -16.46
N HIS A 134 2.96 11.72 -17.07
CA HIS A 134 1.97 12.78 -16.95
C HIS A 134 1.56 12.99 -15.50
N ALA A 135 1.16 11.93 -14.78
CA ALA A 135 0.74 12.04 -13.39
C ALA A 135 1.87 12.58 -12.49
N VAL A 136 3.11 12.13 -12.67
CA VAL A 136 4.27 12.65 -11.94
C VAL A 136 4.52 14.12 -12.27
N SER A 137 4.31 14.57 -13.50
CA SER A 137 4.43 15.99 -13.87
C SER A 137 3.44 16.88 -13.11
N LEU A 138 2.29 16.34 -12.70
CA LEU A 138 1.29 17.06 -11.89
C LEU A 138 1.66 17.13 -10.41
N LEU A 139 2.56 16.26 -9.94
CA LEU A 139 3.03 16.28 -8.55
C LEU A 139 4.00 17.43 -8.29
N ASN A 140 4.57 18.04 -9.33
CA ASN A 140 5.45 19.23 -9.25
C ASN A 140 6.50 19.11 -8.12
N ASP A 141 6.74 20.18 -7.34
CA ASP A 141 7.67 20.20 -6.20
C ASP A 141 7.14 19.51 -4.92
N SER A 142 6.06 18.72 -5.00
CA SER A 142 5.56 18.00 -3.83
C SER A 142 6.49 16.86 -3.42
N ASN A 143 6.43 16.47 -2.15
CA ASN A 143 7.10 15.25 -1.69
C ASN A 143 6.24 14.04 -2.07
N TYR A 144 6.75 13.13 -2.91
CA TYR A 144 5.98 11.97 -3.32
C TYR A 144 6.77 10.65 -3.34
N VAL A 145 6.01 9.55 -3.29
CA VAL A 145 6.49 8.17 -3.46
C VAL A 145 5.68 7.51 -4.58
N ILE A 146 6.35 6.91 -5.55
CA ILE A 146 5.70 6.16 -6.64
C ILE A 146 5.70 4.67 -6.29
N CYS A 147 4.54 4.03 -6.27
CA CYS A 147 4.41 2.61 -5.97
C CYS A 147 4.17 1.80 -7.23
N HIS A 148 5.12 0.91 -7.57
CA HIS A 148 4.88 -0.15 -8.54
C HIS A 148 3.71 -1.02 -8.06
N THR A 149 2.75 -1.28 -8.96
CA THR A 149 1.49 -1.96 -8.63
C THR A 149 0.96 -2.68 -9.86
N THR A 150 0.48 -3.91 -9.71
CA THR A 150 -0.39 -4.58 -10.69
C THR A 150 -1.78 -4.74 -10.07
N SER A 151 -2.81 -4.13 -10.66
CA SER A 151 -4.16 -4.01 -10.06
C SER A 151 -5.07 -5.23 -10.33
N THR A 152 -4.54 -6.44 -10.19
CA THR A 152 -5.29 -7.71 -10.24
C THR A 152 -5.33 -8.32 -8.83
N TYR A 153 -6.49 -8.86 -8.42
CA TYR A 153 -6.75 -9.26 -7.02
C TYR A 153 -7.33 -10.69 -6.97
N PRO A 154 -6.52 -11.74 -6.73
CA PRO A 154 -5.07 -11.70 -6.56
C PRO A 154 -4.30 -11.52 -7.87
N CYS A 155 -3.11 -10.93 -7.78
CA CYS A 155 -2.20 -10.80 -8.91
C CYS A 155 -1.46 -12.13 -9.15
N PRO A 156 -1.51 -12.70 -10.37
CA PRO A 156 -0.64 -13.81 -10.78
C PRO A 156 0.84 -13.45 -10.61
N ILE A 157 1.69 -14.42 -10.24
CA ILE A 157 3.10 -14.18 -9.91
C ILE A 157 3.87 -13.67 -11.13
N GLU A 158 3.56 -14.21 -12.30
CA GLU A 158 4.10 -13.86 -13.61
C GLU A 158 3.75 -12.43 -14.05
N GLU A 159 2.69 -11.84 -13.49
CA GLU A 159 2.24 -10.47 -13.80
C GLU A 159 2.76 -9.42 -12.80
N ILE A 160 3.42 -9.83 -11.71
CA ILE A 160 3.92 -8.89 -10.69
C ILE A 160 4.98 -7.96 -11.24
N ASN A 161 5.87 -8.46 -12.12
CA ASN A 161 6.92 -7.68 -12.77
C ASN A 161 7.76 -6.82 -11.79
N LEU A 162 8.37 -7.42 -10.76
CA LEU A 162 9.13 -6.69 -9.73
C LEU A 162 10.32 -5.85 -10.27
N ARG A 163 10.85 -6.18 -11.46
CA ARG A 163 11.90 -5.39 -12.10
C ARG A 163 11.46 -3.96 -12.43
N MET A 164 10.15 -3.70 -12.52
CA MET A 164 9.61 -2.37 -12.70
C MET A 164 10.00 -1.41 -11.56
N ILE A 165 10.26 -1.91 -10.35
CA ILE A 165 10.79 -1.11 -9.24
C ILE A 165 12.11 -0.43 -9.65
N GLN A 166 13.03 -1.18 -10.28
CA GLN A 166 14.30 -0.64 -10.74
C GLN A 166 14.11 0.29 -11.93
N THR A 167 13.18 0.00 -12.84
CA THR A 167 12.83 0.91 -13.94
C THR A 167 12.34 2.26 -13.43
N LEU A 168 11.42 2.27 -12.46
CA LEU A 168 10.93 3.51 -11.85
C LEU A 168 12.05 4.26 -11.11
N ARG A 169 12.91 3.54 -10.37
CA ARG A 169 14.05 4.13 -9.65
C ARG A 169 15.06 4.80 -10.58
N SER A 170 15.28 4.25 -11.78
CA SER A 170 16.17 4.85 -12.78
C SER A 170 15.54 6.05 -13.49
N LYS A 171 14.22 6.19 -13.42
CA LYS A 171 13.47 7.22 -14.17
C LYS A 171 13.12 8.44 -13.32
N PHE A 172 12.86 8.25 -12.04
CA PHE A 172 12.39 9.30 -11.14
C PHE A 172 13.28 9.41 -9.90
N ASP A 173 13.59 10.64 -9.50
CA ASP A 173 14.40 10.96 -8.31
C ASP A 173 13.63 10.82 -6.98
N SER A 174 12.41 10.30 -7.02
CA SER A 174 11.58 10.03 -5.84
C SER A 174 11.82 8.64 -5.26
N PRO A 175 11.57 8.40 -3.96
CA PRO A 175 11.49 7.06 -3.42
C PRO A 175 10.45 6.22 -4.18
N ILE A 176 10.78 4.95 -4.42
CA ILE A 176 9.90 4.00 -5.11
C ILE A 176 9.37 3.00 -4.09
N GLY A 177 8.06 2.78 -4.06
CA GLY A 177 7.39 1.78 -3.25
C GLY A 177 6.88 0.59 -4.07
N TYR A 178 6.25 -0.34 -3.38
CA TYR A 178 5.56 -1.50 -3.94
C TYR A 178 4.20 -1.66 -3.27
N SER A 179 3.13 -1.72 -4.05
CA SER A 179 1.78 -2.05 -3.59
C SER A 179 1.39 -3.41 -4.16
N GLY A 180 1.37 -4.43 -3.31
CA GLY A 180 1.19 -5.83 -3.71
C GLY A 180 -0.23 -6.35 -3.52
N HIS A 181 -0.70 -7.08 -4.53
CA HIS A 181 -2.00 -7.78 -4.54
C HIS A 181 -1.86 -9.28 -4.79
N GLU A 182 -0.66 -9.83 -4.70
CA GLU A 182 -0.37 -11.24 -4.92
C GLU A 182 -0.67 -12.11 -3.69
N ILE A 183 -0.83 -13.43 -3.89
CA ILE A 183 -0.88 -14.36 -2.75
C ILE A 183 0.54 -14.67 -2.27
N GLY A 184 0.71 -14.63 -0.94
CA GLY A 184 2.00 -14.89 -0.30
C GLY A 184 2.77 -13.61 -0.01
N ILE A 185 3.92 -13.77 0.64
CA ILE A 185 4.77 -12.68 1.12
C ILE A 185 6.21 -12.65 0.56
N PRO A 186 6.81 -13.75 0.02
CA PRO A 186 8.19 -13.70 -0.47
C PRO A 186 8.44 -12.65 -1.55
N THR A 187 7.51 -12.50 -2.50
CA THR A 187 7.53 -11.49 -3.57
C THR A 187 7.63 -10.06 -3.02
N THR A 188 6.85 -9.75 -2.00
CA THR A 188 6.89 -8.45 -1.33
C THR A 188 8.22 -8.21 -0.61
N VAL A 189 8.82 -9.26 -0.02
CA VAL A 189 10.14 -9.16 0.60
C VAL A 189 11.22 -8.90 -0.48
N VAL A 190 11.12 -9.56 -1.64
CA VAL A 190 12.02 -9.32 -2.78
C VAL A 190 11.87 -7.88 -3.31
N ALA A 191 10.66 -7.32 -3.31
CA ALA A 191 10.44 -5.92 -3.69
C ALA A 191 11.33 -4.96 -2.87
N VAL A 192 11.47 -5.20 -1.56
CA VAL A 192 12.36 -4.41 -0.69
C VAL A 192 13.82 -4.61 -1.07
N ALA A 193 14.25 -5.85 -1.32
CA ALA A 193 15.63 -6.12 -1.78
C ALA A 193 15.95 -5.45 -3.14
N LEU A 194 14.94 -5.23 -3.98
CA LEU A 194 15.06 -4.51 -5.26
C LEU A 194 15.01 -2.98 -5.12
N GLY A 195 14.89 -2.47 -3.89
CA GLY A 195 14.96 -1.05 -3.58
C GLY A 195 13.61 -0.38 -3.35
N ALA A 196 12.54 -1.12 -3.04
CA ALA A 196 11.29 -0.50 -2.58
C ALA A 196 11.47 0.11 -1.17
N ASN A 197 11.16 1.40 -1.03
CA ASN A 197 11.21 2.18 0.20
C ASN A 197 9.88 2.22 0.98
N LEU A 198 8.78 1.82 0.33
CA LEU A 198 7.45 1.68 0.92
C LEU A 198 6.84 0.37 0.47
N VAL A 199 6.17 -0.34 1.37
CA VAL A 199 5.42 -1.56 1.07
C VAL A 199 3.97 -1.40 1.51
N GLU A 200 3.04 -1.59 0.58
CA GLU A 200 1.60 -1.62 0.83
C GLU A 200 1.07 -3.04 0.52
N ARG A 201 0.27 -3.59 1.45
CA ARG A 201 -0.46 -4.84 1.29
C ARG A 201 -1.83 -4.72 1.94
N HIS A 202 -2.86 -5.26 1.30
CA HIS A 202 -4.15 -5.44 1.96
C HIS A 202 -4.02 -6.45 3.11
N ILE A 203 -4.75 -6.21 4.20
CA ILE A 203 -4.79 -7.07 5.38
C ILE A 203 -6.21 -7.55 5.66
N THR A 204 -6.34 -8.75 6.19
CA THR A 204 -7.62 -9.34 6.58
C THR A 204 -7.50 -10.11 7.89
N LEU A 205 -8.61 -10.30 8.60
CA LEU A 205 -8.70 -11.22 9.72
C LEU A 205 -8.78 -12.66 9.21
N ASP A 206 -9.55 -12.88 8.15
CA ASP A 206 -9.76 -14.18 7.52
C ASP A 206 -10.05 -14.03 6.02
N ARG A 207 -9.30 -14.78 5.19
CA ARG A 207 -9.43 -14.77 3.72
C ARG A 207 -10.76 -15.33 3.23
N THR A 208 -11.47 -16.08 4.07
CA THR A 208 -12.80 -16.62 3.78
C THR A 208 -13.91 -15.61 4.06
N MET A 209 -13.60 -14.48 4.69
CA MET A 209 -14.57 -13.39 4.86
C MET A 209 -15.08 -12.92 3.51
N TRP A 210 -16.29 -12.36 3.51
CA TRP A 210 -16.85 -11.77 2.30
C TRP A 210 -16.10 -10.48 1.92
N GLY A 211 -15.85 -10.31 0.62
CA GLY A 211 -15.20 -9.13 0.03
C GLY A 211 -14.26 -9.52 -1.10
N THR A 212 -14.11 -8.64 -2.10
CA THR A 212 -13.30 -8.92 -3.31
C THR A 212 -11.81 -9.03 -3.03
N ASP A 213 -11.34 -8.30 -2.01
CA ASP A 213 -9.90 -8.15 -1.78
C ASP A 213 -9.37 -9.19 -0.78
N GLN A 214 -10.27 -9.98 -0.18
CA GLN A 214 -9.97 -10.90 0.92
C GLN A 214 -8.98 -11.99 0.51
N ALA A 215 -9.14 -12.54 -0.69
CA ALA A 215 -8.28 -13.59 -1.23
C ALA A 215 -6.82 -13.12 -1.40
N ALA A 216 -6.62 -11.85 -1.79
CA ALA A 216 -5.30 -11.23 -1.97
C ALA A 216 -4.68 -10.71 -0.65
N SER A 217 -5.49 -10.61 0.40
CA SER A 217 -5.11 -9.97 1.67
C SER A 217 -4.21 -10.87 2.54
N VAL A 218 -3.40 -10.23 3.36
CA VAL A 218 -2.48 -10.89 4.30
C VAL A 218 -3.15 -11.02 5.67
N GLN A 219 -3.18 -12.24 6.21
CA GLN A 219 -3.69 -12.52 7.56
C GLN A 219 -2.67 -12.12 8.65
N PRO A 220 -3.06 -11.98 9.93
CA PRO A 220 -2.18 -11.43 10.98
C PRO A 220 -0.83 -12.14 11.14
N VAL A 221 -0.80 -13.48 11.05
CA VAL A 221 0.44 -14.27 11.10
C VAL A 221 1.33 -13.99 9.88
N GLY A 222 0.72 -13.90 8.69
CA GLY A 222 1.42 -13.55 7.46
C GLY A 222 1.99 -12.13 7.51
N LEU A 223 1.27 -11.19 8.13
CA LEU A 223 1.67 -9.79 8.28
C LEU A 223 2.86 -9.66 9.22
N SER A 224 2.82 -10.34 10.36
CA SER A 224 3.93 -10.39 11.32
C SER A 224 5.19 -10.99 10.69
N ASN A 225 5.03 -12.05 9.89
CA ASN A 225 6.13 -12.65 9.14
C ASN A 225 6.67 -11.71 8.06
N LEU A 226 5.80 -10.99 7.35
CA LEU A 226 6.20 -10.02 6.34
C LEU A 226 7.05 -8.92 6.94
N VAL A 227 6.58 -8.26 8.00
CA VAL A 227 7.33 -7.19 8.69
C VAL A 227 8.67 -7.73 9.20
N ARG A 228 8.67 -8.88 9.87
CA ARG A 228 9.91 -9.53 10.35
C ARG A 228 10.90 -9.77 9.21
N HIS A 229 10.46 -10.32 8.08
CA HIS A 229 11.34 -10.58 6.94
C HIS A 229 11.86 -9.28 6.30
N ILE A 230 11.01 -8.25 6.15
CA ILE A 230 11.45 -6.93 5.68
C ILE A 230 12.57 -6.39 6.56
N ARG A 231 12.38 -6.37 7.90
CA ARG A 231 13.42 -5.87 8.84
C ARG A 231 14.71 -6.70 8.80
N SER A 232 14.60 -8.01 8.59
CA SER A 232 15.78 -8.86 8.42
C SER A 232 16.53 -8.55 7.12
N ILE A 233 15.80 -8.38 6.01
CA ILE A 233 16.41 -8.08 4.71
C ILE A 233 17.06 -6.71 4.71
N GLU A 234 16.43 -5.67 5.25
CA GLU A 234 17.03 -4.34 5.38
C GLU A 234 18.42 -4.39 6.05
N LYS A 235 18.58 -5.23 7.09
CA LYS A 235 19.88 -5.45 7.74
C LYS A 235 20.84 -6.31 6.91
N ALA A 236 20.31 -7.32 6.22
CA ALA A 236 21.10 -8.28 5.47
C ALA A 236 21.66 -7.72 4.14
N MET A 237 21.05 -6.68 3.58
CA MET A 237 21.51 -6.06 2.32
C MET A 237 22.94 -5.52 2.42
N GLY A 238 23.34 -5.02 3.59
CA GLY A 238 24.70 -4.50 3.82
C GLY A 238 25.06 -3.31 2.92
N ASP A 239 26.35 -3.09 2.73
CA ASP A 239 26.94 -2.00 1.95
C ASP A 239 27.60 -2.46 0.64
N GLY A 240 27.57 -3.76 0.35
CA GLY A 240 28.20 -4.37 -0.82
C GLY A 240 29.72 -4.52 -0.73
N ILE A 241 30.36 -4.19 0.41
CA ILE A 241 31.80 -4.30 0.60
C ILE A 241 32.15 -5.67 1.17
N LYS A 242 32.95 -6.46 0.44
CA LYS A 242 33.41 -7.77 0.94
C LYS A 242 34.43 -7.58 2.05
N GLN A 243 34.05 -8.02 3.24
CA GLN A 243 34.92 -8.10 4.40
C GLN A 243 35.01 -9.53 4.96
N ILE A 244 36.02 -9.75 5.78
CA ILE A 244 36.16 -10.94 6.64
C ILE A 244 35.73 -10.50 8.03
N TYR A 245 34.66 -11.08 8.53
CA TYR A 245 34.18 -10.78 9.87
C TYR A 245 35.04 -11.48 10.92
N ASP A 246 35.09 -10.94 12.15
CA ASP A 246 35.82 -11.55 13.26
C ASP A 246 35.39 -13.01 13.52
N SER A 247 34.11 -13.31 13.31
CA SER A 247 33.55 -14.66 13.39
C SER A 247 34.07 -15.62 12.32
N GLU A 248 34.55 -15.11 11.18
CA GLU A 248 35.13 -15.90 10.10
C GLU A 248 36.63 -16.19 10.32
N GLN A 249 37.33 -15.43 11.18
CA GLN A 249 38.79 -15.52 11.31
C GLN A 249 39.26 -16.92 11.71
N SER A 250 38.58 -17.57 12.65
CA SER A 250 38.93 -18.94 13.07
C SER A 250 38.81 -19.95 11.92
N ALA A 251 37.73 -19.88 11.15
CA ALA A 251 37.51 -20.75 9.99
C ALA A 251 38.52 -20.44 8.88
N ARG A 252 38.80 -19.15 8.64
CA ARG A 252 39.79 -18.70 7.66
C ARG A 252 41.18 -19.24 7.99
N THR A 253 41.65 -19.10 9.23
CA THR A 253 42.97 -19.61 9.64
C THR A 253 43.07 -21.13 9.47
N LYS A 254 42.00 -21.87 9.77
CA LYS A 254 42.00 -23.35 9.69
C LYS A 254 41.92 -23.88 8.27
N LEU A 255 41.17 -23.22 7.39
CA LEU A 255 40.72 -23.82 6.12
C LEU A 255 41.24 -23.10 4.88
N ARG A 256 41.77 -21.88 4.99
CA ARG A 256 42.25 -21.14 3.82
C ARG A 256 43.59 -21.70 3.36
N ILE A 257 43.61 -22.27 2.16
CA ILE A 257 44.83 -22.72 1.50
C ILE A 257 45.45 -21.52 0.78
N TYR A 258 46.74 -21.28 1.01
CA TYR A 258 47.53 -20.31 0.29
C TYR A 258 48.55 -21.08 -0.54
N ASN A 259 48.60 -20.81 -1.85
CA ASN A 259 49.63 -21.38 -2.70
C ASN A 259 50.90 -20.56 -2.47
N THR A 260 51.96 -21.22 -2.02
CA THR A 260 53.32 -20.69 -1.94
C THR A 260 53.99 -20.73 -3.30
#